data_AF-A0A1V5QQ97-F1
#
_entry.id   AF-A0A1V5QQ97-F1
#
_cell.length_a   1.000
_cell.length_b   1.000
_cell.length_c   1.000
_cell.angle_alpha   90.00
_cell.angle_beta   90.00
_cell.angle_gamma   90.00
#
_symmetry.space_group_name_H-M   'P 1'
#
loop_
_entity.id
_entity.type
_entity.pdbx_description
1 polymer ?
#
loop_
_entity_poly.entity_id
_entity_poly.type
_entity_poly.pdbx_seq_one_letter_code
_entity_poly.pdbx_strand_id
1 'polypeptide(L)'
;MLTANKEGRTLEEVVADLRTGIDELKAAGKLPEGVTVGFEGSAKHNQETASHMGTALLLAVAFIYLVLASQFESFKLPITIMLTLPLSMVGMVVMLLITGDPMSMLTQIGLILLMGLVTKNAILLVDRTLQLMREEGMPRREAIIEAGMSRDRQPGGEA
;
A
#
# COMPACT_ATOMS: atom_id res chain seq x y z
N MET A 1 0.15 21.63 30.97
CA MET A 1 0.26 20.72 29.81
C MET A 1 0.89 21.52 28.68
N LEU A 2 2.15 21.22 28.32
CA LEU A 2 2.87 21.91 27.24
C LEU A 2 2.75 21.05 25.98
N THR A 3 1.78 21.35 25.12
CA THR A 3 1.68 20.76 23.79
C THR A 3 2.58 21.54 22.85
N ALA A 4 3.76 21.00 22.56
CA ALA A 4 4.63 21.52 21.50
C ALA A 4 4.14 20.95 20.15
N ASN A 5 3.18 21.64 19.54
CA ASN A 5 2.82 21.41 18.15
C ASN A 5 3.76 22.25 17.27
N LYS A 6 4.61 21.60 16.45
CA LYS A 6 5.31 22.24 15.34
C LYS A 6 4.80 21.62 14.05
N GLU A 7 4.07 22.43 13.31
CA GLU A 7 3.54 22.19 11.98
C GLU A 7 4.59 21.53 11.07
N GLY A 8 4.24 20.39 10.48
CA GLY A 8 4.97 19.79 9.35
C GLY A 8 6.01 18.71 9.67
N ARG A 9 6.13 18.21 10.91
CA ARG A 9 7.01 17.09 11.25
C ARG A 9 6.24 15.81 11.56
N THR A 10 6.74 14.67 11.09
CA THR A 10 6.10 13.37 11.35
C THR A 10 6.24 13.00 12.83
N LEU A 11 5.27 12.25 13.35
CA LEU A 11 5.33 11.70 14.72
C LEU A 11 6.61 10.89 14.95
N GLU A 12 7.14 10.24 13.92
CA GLU A 12 8.39 9.48 14.00
C GLU A 12 9.62 10.37 14.19
N GLU A 13 9.71 11.49 13.48
CA GLU A 13 10.80 12.47 13.65
C GLU A 13 10.75 13.13 15.03
N VAL A 14 9.56 13.48 15.50
CA VAL A 14 9.38 14.11 16.82
C VAL A 14 9.73 13.12 17.94
N VAL A 15 9.37 11.84 17.79
CA VAL A 15 9.73 10.79 18.76
C VAL A 15 11.22 10.49 18.73
N ALA A 16 11.87 10.51 17.56
CA ALA A 16 13.31 10.34 17.44
C ALA A 16 14.08 11.49 18.10
N ASP A 17 13.72 12.74 17.83
CA ASP A 17 14.34 13.93 18.43
C ASP A 17 14.11 13.98 19.95
N LEU A 18 12.91 13.61 20.42
CA LEU A 18 12.62 13.52 21.85
C LEU A 18 13.44 12.43 22.53
N ARG A 19 13.66 11.29 21.88
CA ARG A 19 14.46 10.19 22.43
C ARG A 19 15.93 10.60 22.58
N THR A 20 16.50 11.23 21.56
CA THR A 20 17.88 11.76 21.62
C THR A 20 18.00 12.85 22.69
N GLY A 21 17.04 13.77 22.78
CA GLY A 21 17.03 14.82 23.80
C GLY A 21 16.86 14.29 25.23
N ILE A 22 16.06 13.24 25.43
CA ILE A 22 15.90 12.58 26.74
C ILE A 22 17.18 11.82 27.11
N ASP A 23 17.85 11.17 26.16
CA ASP A 23 19.12 10.47 26.41
C ASP A 23 20.25 11.46 26.75
N GLU A 24 20.29 12.64 26.11
CA GLU A 24 21.22 13.72 26.46
C GLU A 24 20.93 14.31 27.85
N LEU A 25 19.66 14.50 28.22
CA LEU A 25 19.26 15.00 29.54
C LEU A 25 19.48 13.97 30.66
N LYS A 26 19.35 12.67 30.34
CA LYS A 26 19.75 11.57 31.24
C LYS A 26 21.26 11.56 31.47
N ALA A 27 22.06 11.76 30.43
CA ALA A 27 23.51 11.86 30.53
C ALA A 27 23.99 13.09 31.31
N ALA A 28 23.22 14.19 31.28
CA ALA A 28 23.52 15.43 32.01
C ALA A 28 23.05 15.43 33.48
N GLY A 29 22.44 14.36 33.98
CA GLY A 29 22.12 14.16 35.41
C GLY A 29 21.07 15.12 36.00
N LYS A 30 20.21 15.73 35.17
CA LYS A 30 19.24 16.77 35.58
C LYS A 30 17.78 16.31 35.67
N LEU A 31 17.50 15.00 35.71
CA LEU A 31 16.14 14.50 35.94
C LEU A 31 15.96 14.10 37.42
N PRO A 32 15.02 14.71 38.16
CA PRO A 32 14.62 14.25 39.49
C PRO A 32 13.98 12.85 39.41
N GLU A 33 14.36 11.97 40.33
CA GLU A 33 13.80 10.62 40.45
C GLU A 33 12.29 10.69 40.70
N GLY A 34 11.50 10.11 39.78
CA GLY A 34 10.04 9.97 39.95
C GLY A 34 9.17 10.48 38.80
N VAL A 35 9.74 11.04 37.73
CA VAL A 35 8.97 11.41 36.52
C VAL A 35 9.15 10.33 35.44
N THR A 36 8.20 9.42 35.34
CA THR A 36 8.04 8.51 34.20
C THR A 36 7.31 9.24 33.07
N VAL A 37 8.06 9.68 32.07
CA VAL A 37 7.48 10.16 30.80
C VAL A 37 7.13 8.94 29.96
N GLY A 38 5.89 8.47 30.09
CA GLY A 38 5.37 7.35 29.31
C GLY A 38 5.00 7.76 27.88
N PHE A 39 5.95 7.73 26.96
CA PHE A 39 5.69 7.50 25.52
C PHE A 39 5.49 5.98 25.23
N GLU A 40 5.04 5.22 26.23
CA GLU A 40 5.23 3.77 26.31
C GLU A 40 4.21 2.92 25.56
N GLY A 41 3.09 3.50 25.13
CA GLY A 41 2.01 2.76 24.46
C GLY A 41 1.96 2.97 22.96
N SER A 42 1.61 4.18 22.51
CA SER A 42 1.09 4.40 21.16
C SER A 42 2.12 4.31 20.03
N ALA A 43 3.35 4.78 20.22
CA ALA A 43 4.38 4.68 19.17
C ALA A 43 4.86 3.23 18.98
N LYS A 44 5.10 2.52 20.08
CA LYS A 44 5.47 1.09 20.06
C LYS A 44 4.32 0.23 19.52
N HIS A 45 3.09 0.48 19.97
CA HIS A 45 1.90 -0.21 19.47
C HIS A 45 1.63 0.09 17.98
N ASN A 46 1.84 1.33 17.52
CA ASN A 46 1.75 1.66 16.10
C ASN A 46 2.81 0.93 15.28
N GLN A 47 4.05 0.83 15.78
CA GLN A 47 5.12 0.13 15.08
C GLN A 47 4.91 -1.39 15.06
N GLU A 48 4.47 -1.99 16.17
CA GLU A 48 4.07 -3.39 16.23
C GLU A 48 2.90 -3.68 15.28
N THR A 49 1.87 -2.83 15.29
CA THR A 49 0.71 -2.96 14.38
C THR A 49 1.11 -2.79 12.92
N ALA A 50 1.97 -1.82 12.59
CA ALA A 50 2.49 -1.63 11.24
C ALA A 50 3.29 -2.85 10.76
N SER A 51 4.09 -3.46 11.63
CA SER A 51 4.82 -4.71 11.33
C SER A 51 3.86 -5.88 11.06
N HIS A 52 2.83 -6.05 11.90
CA HIS A 52 1.82 -7.08 11.68
C HIS A 52 1.04 -6.86 10.37
N MET A 53 0.67 -5.61 10.06
CA MET A 53 -0.01 -5.27 8.81
C MET A 53 0.89 -5.45 7.60
N GLY A 54 2.18 -5.10 7.69
CA GLY A 54 3.16 -5.36 6.63
C GLY A 54 3.33 -6.86 6.35
N THR A 55 3.40 -7.67 7.41
CA THR A 55 3.47 -9.14 7.29
C THR A 55 2.19 -9.72 6.67
N ALA A 56 1.03 -9.24 7.11
CA ALA A 56 -0.26 -9.64 6.57
C ALA A 56 -0.40 -9.25 5.09
N LEU A 57 0.06 -8.07 4.70
CA LEU A 57 0.09 -7.60 3.31
C LEU A 57 0.99 -8.50 2.45
N LEU A 58 2.18 -8.85 2.93
CA LEU A 58 3.09 -9.74 2.20
C LEU A 58 2.47 -11.13 2.00
N LEU A 59 1.85 -11.70 3.04
CA LEU A 59 1.11 -12.95 2.94
C LEU A 59 -0.05 -12.84 1.96
N ALA A 60 -0.82 -11.74 1.99
CA ALA A 60 -1.91 -11.50 1.06
C ALA A 60 -1.40 -11.46 -0.40
N VAL A 61 -0.30 -10.76 -0.67
CA VAL A 61 0.31 -10.71 -2.01
C VAL A 61 0.74 -12.11 -2.47
N ALA A 62 1.36 -12.90 -1.58
CA ALA A 62 1.74 -14.28 -1.87
C ALA A 62 0.51 -15.15 -2.19
N PHE A 63 -0.57 -15.04 -1.42
CA PHE A 63 -1.83 -15.75 -1.68
C PHE A 63 -2.45 -15.34 -3.02
N ILE A 64 -2.53 -14.03 -3.32
CA ILE A 64 -3.08 -13.55 -4.60
C ILE A 64 -2.22 -14.07 -5.75
N TYR A 65 -0.89 -14.10 -5.62
CA TYR A 65 -0.02 -14.68 -6.65
C TYR A 65 -0.35 -16.15 -6.93
N LEU A 66 -0.51 -16.96 -5.88
CA LEU A 66 -0.86 -18.38 -6.03
C LEU A 66 -2.23 -18.57 -6.69
N VAL A 67 -3.23 -17.77 -6.28
CA VAL A 67 -4.57 -17.80 -6.88
C VAL A 67 -4.51 -17.43 -8.36
N LEU A 68 -3.80 -16.36 -8.73
CA LEU A 68 -3.67 -15.95 -10.14
C LEU A 68 -2.87 -16.96 -10.96
N ALA A 69 -1.81 -17.54 -10.40
CA ALA A 69 -1.02 -18.58 -11.06
C ALA A 69 -1.87 -19.81 -11.36
N SER A 70 -2.74 -20.20 -10.42
CA SER A 70 -3.72 -21.26 -10.61
C SER A 70 -4.80 -20.88 -11.62
N GLN A 71 -5.26 -19.62 -11.63
CA GLN A 71 -6.32 -19.16 -12.52
C GLN A 71 -5.89 -19.12 -13.98
N PHE A 72 -4.69 -18.60 -14.25
CA PHE A 72 -4.18 -18.45 -15.62
C PHE A 72 -3.34 -19.63 -16.11
N GLU A 73 -3.17 -20.68 -15.28
CA GLU A 73 -2.27 -21.81 -15.53
C GLU A 73 -0.88 -21.37 -16.00
N SER A 74 -0.40 -20.23 -15.48
CA SER A 74 0.80 -19.56 -15.97
C SER A 74 1.46 -18.79 -14.84
N PHE A 75 2.78 -18.90 -14.75
CA PHE A 75 3.58 -18.17 -13.75
C PHE A 75 3.97 -16.76 -14.21
N LYS A 76 3.91 -16.47 -15.51
CA LYS A 76 4.35 -15.17 -16.06
C LYS A 76 3.27 -14.09 -16.01
N LEU A 77 2.01 -14.49 -16.23
CA LEU A 77 0.87 -13.57 -16.22
C LEU A 77 0.62 -12.95 -14.84
N PRO A 78 0.62 -13.72 -13.73
CA PRO A 78 0.49 -13.18 -12.38
C PRO A 78 1.56 -12.15 -12.05
N ILE A 79 2.82 -12.40 -12.43
CA ILE A 79 3.93 -11.45 -12.18
C ILE A 79 3.65 -10.11 -12.86
N THR A 80 3.14 -10.15 -14.09
CA THR A 80 2.81 -8.92 -14.85
C THR A 80 1.72 -8.11 -14.14
N ILE A 81 0.71 -8.78 -13.58
CA ILE A 81 -0.35 -8.14 -12.79
C ILE A 81 0.22 -7.60 -11.47
N MET A 82 1.09 -8.35 -10.80
CA MET A 82 1.72 -7.96 -9.53
C MET A 82 2.60 -6.72 -9.66
N LEU A 83 3.17 -6.43 -10.84
CA LEU A 83 3.90 -5.18 -11.08
C LEU A 83 3.04 -3.93 -10.92
N THR A 84 1.71 -4.05 -10.96
CA THR A 84 0.80 -2.92 -10.70
C THR A 84 0.66 -2.58 -9.21
N LEU A 85 1.00 -3.51 -8.31
CA LEU A 85 0.97 -3.30 -6.87
C LEU A 85 2.01 -2.27 -6.37
N PRO A 86 3.32 -2.40 -6.67
CA PRO A 86 4.30 -1.40 -6.26
C PRO A 86 3.99 -0.04 -6.89
N LEU A 87 3.44 -0.02 -8.11
CA LEU A 87 2.99 1.24 -8.74
C LEU A 87 1.86 1.91 -7.95
N SER A 88 0.91 1.12 -7.43
CA SER A 88 -0.18 1.61 -6.58
C SER A 88 0.35 2.20 -5.27
N MET A 89 1.34 1.53 -4.66
CA MET A 89 1.99 2.02 -3.44
C MET A 89 2.71 3.36 -3.68
N VAL A 90 3.46 3.49 -4.78
CA VAL A 90 4.10 4.75 -5.18
C VAL A 90 3.05 5.84 -5.37
N GLY A 91 1.95 5.55 -6.07
CA GLY A 91 0.86 6.51 -6.26
C GLY A 91 0.23 6.99 -4.95
N MET A 92 0.02 6.09 -4.00
CA MET A 92 -0.48 6.46 -2.67
C MET A 92 0.53 7.31 -1.90
N VAL A 93 1.81 6.92 -1.85
CA VAL A 93 2.84 7.69 -1.14
C VAL A 93 2.94 9.10 -1.71
N VAL A 94 2.92 9.25 -3.04
CA VAL A 94 2.89 10.56 -3.70
C VAL A 94 1.66 11.36 -3.27
N MET A 95 0.48 10.74 -3.20
CA MET A 95 -0.72 11.44 -2.75
C MET A 95 -0.66 11.87 -1.28
N LEU A 96 -0.14 11.02 -0.39
CA LEU A 96 0.05 11.38 1.02
C LEU A 96 1.04 12.52 1.18
N LEU A 97 2.10 12.56 0.36
CA LEU A 97 3.05 13.67 0.36
C LEU A 97 2.42 14.99 -0.11
N ILE A 98 1.49 14.94 -1.07
CA ILE A 98 0.77 16.12 -1.55
C ILE A 98 -0.25 16.61 -0.52
N THR A 99 -1.03 15.70 0.06
CA THR A 99 -2.07 16.05 1.06
C THR A 99 -1.46 16.39 2.43
N GLY A 100 -0.26 15.91 2.73
CA GLY A 100 0.40 16.06 4.03
C GLY A 100 -0.15 15.11 5.10
N ASP A 101 -0.90 14.08 4.71
CA ASP A 101 -1.52 13.14 5.63
C ASP A 101 -0.51 12.08 6.13
N PRO A 102 -0.51 11.76 7.43
CA PRO A 102 0.35 10.70 7.97
C PRO A 102 -0.12 9.31 7.54
N MET A 103 0.81 8.36 7.55
CA MET A 103 0.48 6.94 7.38
C MET A 103 -0.29 6.44 8.61
N SER A 104 -1.62 6.35 8.49
CA SER A 104 -2.54 5.90 9.53
C SER A 104 -3.22 4.59 9.14
N MET A 105 -3.93 3.95 10.07
CA MET A 105 -4.71 2.74 9.75
C MET A 105 -5.72 3.00 8.62
N LEU A 106 -6.31 4.20 8.58
CA LEU A 106 -7.27 4.57 7.53
C LEU A 106 -6.60 4.64 6.16
N THR A 107 -5.42 5.26 6.07
CA THR A 107 -4.68 5.35 4.79
C THR A 107 -4.17 3.98 4.34
N GLN A 108 -3.85 3.07 5.26
CA GLN A 108 -3.49 1.68 4.96
C GLN A 108 -4.69 0.87 4.43
N ILE A 109 -5.89 1.05 4.97
CA ILE A 109 -7.12 0.47 4.39
C ILE A 109 -7.34 1.04 2.98
N GLY A 110 -7.13 2.35 2.80
CA GLY A 110 -7.14 3.00 1.50
C GLY A 110 -6.15 2.38 0.50
N LEU A 111 -4.93 2.05 0.95
CA LEU A 111 -3.94 1.35 0.13
C LEU A 111 -4.47 -0.01 -0.35
N ILE A 112 -5.06 -0.79 0.55
CA ILE A 112 -5.60 -2.12 0.22
C ILE A 112 -6.73 -2.00 -0.82
N LEU A 113 -7.64 -1.04 -0.63
CA LEU A 113 -8.71 -0.78 -1.60
C LEU A 113 -8.17 -0.34 -2.96
N LEU A 114 -7.19 0.57 -2.97
CA LEU A 114 -6.54 1.04 -4.19
C LEU A 114 -5.84 -0.11 -4.93
N MET A 115 -5.09 -0.94 -4.21
CA MET A 115 -4.45 -2.13 -4.76
C MET A 115 -5.47 -3.07 -5.39
N GLY A 116 -6.62 -3.30 -4.74
CA GLY A 116 -7.71 -4.12 -5.28
C GLY A 116 -8.31 -3.57 -6.57
N LEU A 117 -8.56 -2.25 -6.64
CA LEU A 117 -9.10 -1.59 -7.82
C LEU A 117 -8.14 -1.68 -9.01
N VAL A 118 -6.86 -1.37 -8.79
CA VAL A 118 -5.83 -1.41 -9.84
C VAL A 118 -5.62 -2.84 -10.32
N THR A 119 -5.55 -3.80 -9.39
CA THR A 119 -5.36 -5.22 -9.71
C THR A 119 -6.56 -5.77 -10.48
N LYS A 120 -7.80 -5.42 -10.12
CA LYS A 120 -9.01 -5.82 -10.86
C LYS A 120 -8.94 -5.37 -12.32
N ASN A 121 -8.53 -4.13 -12.56
CA ASN A 121 -8.39 -3.60 -13.92
C ASN A 121 -7.29 -4.33 -14.72
N ALA A 122 -6.17 -4.66 -14.07
CA ALA A 122 -5.10 -5.43 -14.69
C ALA A 122 -5.52 -6.87 -15.02
N ILE A 123 -6.20 -7.55 -14.08
CA ILE A 123 -6.75 -8.90 -14.29
C ILE A 123 -7.72 -8.90 -15.47
N LEU A 124 -8.68 -7.98 -15.51
CA LEU A 124 -9.70 -7.92 -16.57
C LEU A 124 -9.09 -7.72 -17.95
N LEU A 125 -8.09 -6.82 -18.06
CA LEU A 125 -7.39 -6.58 -19.33
C LEU A 125 -6.65 -7.83 -19.82
N VAL A 126 -5.93 -8.50 -18.92
CA VAL A 126 -5.18 -9.72 -19.25
C VAL A 126 -6.13 -10.86 -19.61
N ASP A 127 -7.20 -11.05 -18.85
CA ASP A 127 -8.20 -12.08 -19.09
C ASP A 127 -8.86 -11.89 -20.46
N ARG A 128 -9.33 -10.67 -20.77
CA ARG A 128 -9.92 -10.37 -22.08
C ARG A 128 -8.92 -10.55 -23.22
N THR A 129 -7.66 -10.17 -23.03
CA THR A 129 -6.60 -10.41 -24.02
C THR A 129 -6.44 -11.91 -24.29
N LEU A 130 -6.39 -12.72 -23.24
CA LEU A 130 -6.25 -14.18 -23.38
C LEU A 130 -7.47 -14.80 -24.04
N GLN A 131 -8.66 -14.30 -23.73
CA GLN A 131 -9.89 -14.73 -24.37
C GLN A 131 -9.86 -14.48 -25.88
N LEU A 132 -9.53 -13.25 -26.31
CA LEU A 132 -9.40 -12.89 -27.73
C LEU A 132 -8.33 -13.73 -28.45
N MET A 133 -7.22 -14.05 -27.77
CA MET A 133 -6.17 -14.90 -28.33
C MET A 133 -6.61 -16.37 -28.49
N ARG A 134 -7.39 -16.90 -27.55
CA ARG A 134 -7.79 -18.32 -27.52
C ARG A 134 -9.03 -18.61 -28.37
N GLU A 135 -10.03 -17.74 -28.31
CA GLU A 135 -11.33 -17.93 -28.97
C GLU A 135 -11.33 -17.37 -30.39
N GLU A 136 -10.78 -16.16 -30.57
CA GLU A 136 -10.79 -15.46 -31.87
C GLU A 136 -9.47 -15.63 -32.65
N GLY A 137 -8.48 -16.31 -32.06
CA GLY A 137 -7.19 -16.57 -32.69
C GLY A 137 -6.37 -15.31 -32.96
N MET A 138 -6.71 -14.17 -32.34
CA MET A 138 -6.06 -12.89 -32.59
C MET A 138 -4.58 -12.93 -32.16
N PRO A 139 -3.67 -12.31 -32.93
CA PRO A 139 -2.28 -12.18 -32.52
C PRO A 139 -2.18 -11.27 -31.28
N ARG A 140 -1.26 -11.61 -30.37
CA ARG A 140 -1.13 -10.99 -29.03
C ARG A 140 -1.21 -9.46 -29.02
N ARG A 141 -0.57 -8.78 -29.98
CA ARG A 141 -0.54 -7.33 -30.04
C ARG A 141 -1.91 -6.73 -30.37
N GLU A 142 -2.63 -7.33 -31.30
CA GLU A 142 -3.98 -6.89 -31.69
C GLU A 142 -4.97 -7.20 -30.58
N ALA A 143 -4.87 -8.37 -29.95
CA ALA A 143 -5.69 -8.75 -28.81
C ALA A 143 -5.55 -7.77 -27.62
N ILE A 144 -4.33 -7.28 -27.31
CA ILE A 144 -4.12 -6.30 -26.23
C ILE A 144 -4.78 -4.96 -26.56
N ILE A 145 -4.66 -4.50 -27.82
CA ILE A 145 -5.24 -3.23 -28.26
C ILE A 145 -6.77 -3.31 -28.21
N GLU A 146 -7.34 -4.40 -28.72
CA GLU A 146 -8.79 -4.62 -28.74
C GLU A 146 -9.34 -4.79 -27.31
N ALA A 147 -8.66 -5.54 -26.44
CA ALA A 147 -9.02 -5.65 -25.03
C ALA A 147 -9.03 -4.27 -24.34
N GLY A 148 -8.08 -3.38 -24.69
CA GLY A 148 -8.05 -2.00 -24.20
C GLY A 148 -9.19 -1.13 -24.73
N MET A 149 -9.50 -1.22 -26.03
CA MET A 149 -10.56 -0.43 -26.68
C MET A 149 -11.97 -0.89 -26.29
N SER A 150 -12.17 -2.19 -26.07
CA SER A 150 -13.47 -2.75 -25.68
C SER A 150 -13.99 -2.20 -24.35
N ARG A 151 -13.11 -1.64 -23.51
CA ARG A 151 -13.49 -0.94 -22.27
C ARG A 151 -14.25 0.37 -22.53
N ASP A 152 -13.95 1.06 -23.63
CA ASP A 152 -14.52 2.37 -23.96
C ASP A 152 -15.82 2.26 -24.78
N ARG A 153 -16.09 1.06 -25.31
CA ARG A 153 -17.23 0.77 -26.19
C ARG A 153 -18.43 0.11 -25.51
N GLN A 154 -18.38 -0.18 -24.21
CA GLN A 154 -19.57 -0.67 -23.51
C GLN A 154 -20.48 0.53 -23.15
N PRO A 155 -21.59 0.78 -23.87
CA PRO A 155 -22.65 1.62 -23.34
C PRO A 155 -23.11 1.01 -22.01
N GLY A 156 -23.38 1.87 -21.04
CA GLY A 156 -23.59 1.51 -19.64
C GLY A 156 -24.37 0.22 -19.41
N GLY A 157 -23.85 -0.61 -18.51
CA GLY A 157 -24.58 -1.76 -17.99
C GLY A 157 -25.88 -1.32 -17.32
N GLU A 158 -26.99 -1.85 -17.80
CA GLU A 158 -28.18 -2.08 -16.99
C GLU A 158 -27.93 -3.34 -16.14
N ALA A 159 -27.87 -3.16 -14.81
CA ALA A 159 -28.32 -4.09 -13.76
C ALA A 159 -28.07 -3.47 -12.38
#